data_AF-A0A2K5CAC9-F1
#
_entry.id   AF-A0A2K5CAC9-F1
#
_cell.length_a   1.000
_cell.length_b   1.000
_cell.length_c   1.000
_cell.angle_alpha   90.00
_cell.angle_beta   90.00
_cell.angle_gamma   90.00
#
_symmetry.space_group_name_H-M   'P 1'
#
loop_
_entity.id
_entity.type
_entity.pdbx_description
1 polymer ?
#
loop_
_entity_poly.entity_id
_entity_poly.type
_entity_poly.pdbx_seq_one_letter_code
_entity_poly.pdbx_strand_id
1 'polypeptide(L)'
;MGESRRGRGARISRSRPPFGCPLCPQVEGVTAGSPLTNQFYLAAPRGACYGADHDLGRLHPRVMASLRAQSPIPNLYLTGQDIFTCGLVGALQGALLCSSAILKRNLYSDLKHLGSRIQEQKKKN
;
A
#
# COMPACT_ATOMS: atom_id res chain seq x y z
N MET A 1 1.09 35.89 16.82
CA MET A 1 2.37 36.05 16.10
C MET A 1 3.27 34.90 16.50
N GLY A 2 3.55 33.87 15.71
CA GLY A 2 3.57 33.72 14.26
C GLY A 2 4.83 32.90 13.96
N GLU A 3 4.65 31.66 13.49
CA GLU A 3 5.65 30.61 13.29
C GLU A 3 6.83 30.99 12.39
N SER A 4 7.94 30.25 12.53
CA SER A 4 8.67 29.76 11.35
C SER A 4 9.45 28.48 11.67
N ARG A 5 8.79 27.33 11.54
CA ARG A 5 9.44 26.01 11.51
C ARG A 5 10.02 25.78 10.12
N ARG A 6 11.35 25.82 9.99
CA ARG A 6 12.06 25.45 8.75
C ARG A 6 11.94 23.95 8.50
N GLY A 7 11.10 23.58 7.53
CA GLY A 7 11.05 22.24 6.96
C GLY A 7 12.33 21.93 6.19
N ARG A 8 12.95 20.77 6.48
CA ARG A 8 14.05 20.20 5.69
C ARG A 8 13.48 19.66 4.39
N GLY A 9 13.55 20.46 3.31
CA GLY A 9 13.23 20.02 1.96
C GLY A 9 14.23 18.95 1.46
N ALA A 10 13.72 17.93 0.78
CA ALA A 10 14.54 16.90 0.13
C ALA A 10 15.47 17.56 -0.90
N ARG A 11 16.78 17.55 -0.63
CA ARG A 11 17.79 18.06 -1.55
C ARG A 11 17.99 17.03 -2.66
N ILE A 12 17.29 17.19 -3.78
CA ILE A 12 17.65 16.50 -5.02
C ILE A 12 18.93 17.17 -5.52
N SER A 13 20.08 16.55 -5.27
CA SER A 13 21.32 16.93 -5.95
C SER A 13 21.04 16.84 -7.45
N ARG A 14 21.09 17.97 -8.15
CA ARG A 14 21.01 17.98 -9.62
C ARG A 14 22.31 17.38 -10.16
N SER A 15 22.44 16.06 -10.12
CA SER A 15 23.43 15.37 -10.94
C SER A 15 22.98 15.53 -12.38
N ARG A 16 23.50 16.56 -13.08
CA ARG A 16 23.36 16.61 -14.54
C ARG A 16 23.98 15.31 -15.06
N PRO A 17 23.24 14.47 -15.81
CA PRO A 17 23.86 13.34 -16.47
C PRO A 17 24.96 13.85 -17.41
N PRO A 18 26.12 13.17 -17.50
CA PRO A 18 27.26 13.62 -18.32
C PRO A 18 26.94 13.68 -19.82
N PHE A 19 25.83 13.06 -20.23
CA PHE A 19 25.25 13.14 -21.58
C PHE A 19 23.88 13.80 -21.44
N GLY A 20 23.62 14.87 -22.20
CA GLY A 20 22.35 15.59 -22.15
C GLY A 20 21.15 14.67 -22.34
N CYS A 21 20.00 15.02 -21.75
CA CYS A 21 18.79 14.21 -21.81
C CYS A 21 18.30 14.04 -23.28
N PRO A 22 18.39 12.83 -23.86
CA PRO A 22 18.05 12.60 -25.28
C PRO A 22 16.54 12.74 -25.57
N LEU A 23 15.71 12.81 -24.52
CA LEU A 23 14.25 12.87 -24.60
C LEU A 23 13.68 14.30 -24.58
N CYS A 24 14.51 15.31 -24.26
CA CYS A 24 14.04 16.70 -24.12
C CYS A 24 13.28 17.29 -25.32
N PRO A 25 13.62 17.01 -26.60
CA PRO A 25 12.86 17.59 -27.73
C PRO A 25 11.46 16.99 -27.92
N GLN A 26 11.07 15.94 -27.19
CA GLN A 26 9.79 15.23 -27.35
C GLN A 26 8.89 15.32 -26.10
N VAL A 27 9.28 16.07 -25.07
CA VAL A 27 8.53 16.15 -23.80
C VAL A 27 7.90 17.52 -23.64
N GLU A 28 6.56 17.55 -23.70
CA GLU A 28 5.74 18.76 -23.53
C GLU A 28 5.58 19.17 -22.06
N GLY A 29 5.67 18.22 -21.12
CA GLY A 29 5.55 18.50 -19.70
C GLY A 29 6.03 17.35 -18.81
N VAL A 30 6.43 17.67 -17.58
CA VAL A 30 6.85 16.71 -16.55
C VAL A 30 6.10 17.00 -15.26
N THR A 31 5.37 16.01 -14.75
CA THR A 31 4.78 16.03 -13.41
C THR A 31 5.49 14.98 -12.57
N ALA A 32 5.87 15.33 -11.34
CA ALA A 32 6.58 14.43 -10.44
C ALA A 32 5.92 14.41 -9.05
N GLY A 33 5.82 13.22 -8.48
CA GLY A 33 5.46 13.03 -7.07
C GLY A 33 6.69 13.17 -6.17
N SER A 34 6.50 13.75 -4.99
CA SER A 34 7.51 13.79 -3.93
C SER A 34 6.99 13.07 -2.67
N PRO A 35 7.85 12.73 -1.70
CA PRO A 35 7.38 12.20 -0.41
C PRO A 35 6.37 13.13 0.28
N LEU A 36 6.52 14.45 0.11
CA LEU A 36 5.57 15.44 0.63
C LEU A 36 4.21 15.32 -0.07
N THR A 37 4.20 15.07 -1.37
CA THR A 37 2.99 14.80 -2.16
C THR A 37 2.27 13.55 -1.66
N ASN A 38 3.00 12.46 -1.40
CA ASN A 38 2.42 11.22 -0.86
C ASN A 38 1.84 11.42 0.54
N GLN A 39 2.52 12.18 1.39
CA GLN A 39 2.02 12.51 2.72
C GLN A 39 0.75 13.35 2.66
N PHE A 40 0.67 14.30 1.72
CA PHE A 40 -0.49 15.16 1.55
C PHE A 40 -1.72 14.42 0.99
N TYR A 41 -1.55 13.63 -0.08
CA TYR A 41 -2.69 12.99 -0.76
C TYR A 41 -3.09 11.64 -0.18
N LEU A 42 -2.14 10.85 0.34
CA LEU A 42 -2.39 9.49 0.81
C LEU A 42 -2.34 9.38 2.34
N ALA A 43 -2.14 10.50 3.05
CA ALA A 43 -1.85 10.53 4.48
C ALA A 43 -0.69 9.58 4.87
N ALA A 44 0.21 9.28 3.93
CA ALA A 44 1.30 8.33 4.13
C ALA A 44 2.36 8.92 5.08
N PRO A 45 2.60 8.33 6.26
CA PRO A 45 3.62 8.80 7.17
C PRO A 45 4.99 8.86 6.47
N ARG A 46 5.68 9.99 6.58
CA ARG A 46 7.00 10.22 5.93
C ARG A 46 6.99 10.07 4.40
N GLY A 47 5.81 10.03 3.76
CA GLY A 47 5.67 9.82 2.33
C GLY A 47 5.91 8.37 1.88
N ALA A 48 5.87 7.41 2.81
CA ALA A 48 6.11 6.00 2.54
C ALA A 48 5.06 5.41 1.59
N CYS A 49 5.42 5.18 0.33
CA CYS A 49 4.54 4.60 -0.68
C CYS A 49 4.21 3.12 -0.43
N TYR A 50 5.03 2.43 0.36
CA TYR A 50 4.89 1.00 0.64
C TYR A 50 4.43 0.67 2.07
N GLY A 51 4.01 1.68 2.84
CA GLY A 51 3.54 1.48 4.21
C GLY A 51 4.71 1.26 5.19
N ALA A 52 4.54 0.33 6.12
CA ALA A 52 5.56 -0.02 7.10
C ALA A 52 6.78 -0.67 6.45
N ASP A 53 7.98 -0.33 6.95
CA ASP A 53 9.25 -0.87 6.44
C ASP A 53 9.28 -2.41 6.47
N HIS A 54 9.85 -2.99 5.43
CA HIS A 54 10.04 -4.44 5.28
C HIS A 54 11.33 -4.89 5.93
N ASP A 55 11.47 -4.63 7.22
CA ASP A 55 12.59 -5.08 8.03
C ASP A 55 12.25 -6.34 8.83
N LEU A 56 13.26 -6.91 9.50
CA LEU A 56 13.03 -8.05 10.40
C LEU A 56 12.20 -7.67 11.63
N GLY A 57 12.18 -6.38 11.99
CA GLY A 57 11.36 -5.84 13.09
C GLY A 57 9.87 -6.01 12.84
N ARG A 58 9.43 -5.88 11.59
CA ARG A 58 8.03 -6.11 11.17
C ARG A 58 7.55 -7.54 11.44
N LEU A 59 8.44 -8.52 11.32
CA LEU A 59 8.14 -9.94 11.56
C LEU A 59 8.14 -10.30 13.05
N HIS A 60 8.45 -9.34 13.93
CA HIS A 60 8.41 -9.57 15.36
C HIS A 60 6.96 -9.89 15.81
N PRO A 61 6.72 -10.93 16.63
CA PRO A 61 5.36 -11.40 16.94
C PRO A 61 4.43 -10.30 17.47
N ARG A 62 4.96 -9.37 18.28
CA ARG A 62 4.20 -8.23 18.80
C ARG A 62 3.74 -7.26 17.70
N VAL A 63 4.60 -7.00 16.72
CA VAL A 63 4.29 -6.12 15.58
C VAL A 63 3.29 -6.81 14.65
N MET A 64 3.51 -8.09 14.32
CA MET A 64 2.56 -8.88 13.54
C MET A 64 1.17 -8.94 14.19
N ALA A 65 1.11 -9.10 15.53
CA ALA A 65 -0.16 -9.08 16.26
C ALA A 65 -0.87 -7.72 16.20
N SER A 66 -0.12 -6.62 16.10
CA SER A 66 -0.69 -5.27 15.94
C SER A 66 -1.16 -4.96 14.51
N LEU A 67 -0.57 -5.61 13.51
CA LEU A 67 -0.89 -5.44 12.09
C LEU A 67 -1.99 -6.39 11.58
N ARG A 68 -2.51 -7.28 12.42
CA ARG A 68 -3.58 -8.20 12.03
C ARG A 68 -4.89 -7.45 11.76
N ALA A 69 -5.76 -8.05 10.95
CA ALA A 69 -7.06 -7.47 10.62
C ALA A 69 -7.98 -7.22 11.83
N GLN A 70 -7.90 -8.06 12.87
CA GLN A 70 -8.68 -7.88 14.10
C GLN A 70 -7.95 -6.96 15.09
N SER A 71 -8.51 -5.78 15.34
CA SER A 71 -7.99 -4.91 16.37
C SER A 71 -8.50 -5.32 17.78
N PRO A 72 -7.87 -4.84 18.86
CA PRO A 72 -8.40 -5.01 20.22
C PRO A 72 -9.72 -4.27 20.47
N ILE A 73 -10.09 -3.32 19.60
CA ILE A 73 -11.30 -2.53 19.73
C ILE A 73 -12.45 -3.31 19.06
N PRO A 74 -13.55 -3.58 19.77
CA PRO A 74 -14.67 -4.33 19.20
C PRO A 74 -15.25 -3.59 18.00
N ASN A 75 -15.56 -4.32 16.94
CA ASN A 75 -16.10 -3.81 15.67
C ASN A 75 -15.17 -2.88 14.87
N LEU A 76 -13.88 -2.79 15.23
CA LEU A 76 -12.87 -2.12 14.44
C LEU A 76 -11.95 -3.15 13.77
N TYR A 77 -11.93 -3.13 12.44
CA TYR A 77 -11.10 -4.01 11.62
C TYR A 77 -10.13 -3.18 10.79
N LEU A 78 -8.90 -3.67 10.68
CA LEU A 78 -7.86 -3.09 9.86
C LEU A 78 -7.86 -3.75 8.48
N THR A 79 -7.49 -3.00 7.44
CA THR A 79 -7.27 -3.49 6.08
C THR A 79 -6.08 -2.77 5.43
N GLY A 80 -5.70 -3.22 4.24
CA GLY A 80 -4.63 -2.62 3.45
C GLY A 80 -3.35 -3.46 3.41
N GLN A 81 -2.34 -2.91 2.75
CA GLN A 81 -1.09 -3.62 2.45
C GLN A 81 -0.30 -4.00 3.72
N ASP A 82 -0.36 -3.21 4.79
CA ASP A 82 0.44 -3.48 5.98
C ASP A 82 0.03 -4.74 6.76
N ILE A 83 -1.18 -5.25 6.52
CA ILE A 83 -1.68 -6.49 7.13
C ILE A 83 -0.98 -7.73 6.58
N PHE A 84 -0.56 -7.68 5.32
CA PHE A 84 0.08 -8.80 4.64
C PHE A 84 1.47 -8.42 4.15
N THR A 85 1.56 -7.62 3.10
CA THR A 85 2.82 -7.13 2.52
C THR A 85 2.57 -5.88 1.68
N CYS A 86 3.62 -5.18 1.25
CA CYS A 86 3.46 -3.97 0.44
C CYS A 86 2.83 -4.22 -0.94
N GLY A 87 2.32 -3.15 -1.53
CA GLY A 87 1.84 -3.12 -2.91
C GLY A 87 0.39 -3.58 -3.08
N LEU A 88 -0.08 -3.51 -4.34
CA LEU A 88 -1.48 -3.76 -4.70
C LEU A 88 -1.96 -5.16 -4.31
N VAL A 89 -1.15 -6.18 -4.59
CA VAL A 89 -1.48 -7.57 -4.25
C VAL A 89 -1.57 -7.72 -2.73
N GLY A 90 -0.64 -7.12 -1.98
CA GLY A 90 -0.69 -7.14 -0.52
C GLY A 90 -1.92 -6.44 0.05
N ALA A 91 -2.34 -5.31 -0.53
CA ALA A 91 -3.59 -4.64 -0.16
C ALA A 91 -4.82 -5.53 -0.43
N LEU A 92 -4.85 -6.21 -1.58
CA LEU A 92 -5.93 -7.13 -1.92
C LEU A 92 -6.01 -8.32 -0.93
N GLN A 93 -4.87 -8.92 -0.60
CA GLN A 93 -4.82 -10.01 0.39
C GLN A 93 -5.21 -9.51 1.79
N GLY A 94 -4.76 -8.32 2.19
CA GLY A 94 -5.18 -7.66 3.43
C GLY A 94 -6.70 -7.45 3.49
N ALA A 95 -7.33 -7.05 2.38
CA ALA A 95 -8.78 -6.91 2.29
C ALA A 95 -9.53 -8.24 2.40
N LEU A 96 -9.00 -9.32 1.80
CA LEU A 96 -9.57 -10.67 1.93
C LEU A 96 -9.49 -11.19 3.38
N LEU A 97 -8.36 -10.96 4.05
CA LEU A 97 -8.19 -11.30 5.47
C LEU A 97 -9.14 -10.51 6.36
N CYS A 98 -9.29 -9.20 6.10
CA CYS A 98 -10.23 -8.33 6.81
C CYS A 98 -11.67 -8.80 6.64
N SER A 99 -12.09 -9.07 5.42
CA SER A 99 -13.43 -9.58 5.11
C SER A 99 -13.69 -10.94 5.75
N SER A 100 -12.68 -11.83 5.77
CA SER A 100 -12.75 -13.13 6.44
C SER A 100 -12.93 -12.97 7.95
N ALA A 101 -12.24 -11.99 8.56
CA ALA A 101 -12.36 -11.69 9.99
C ALA A 101 -13.74 -11.13 10.35
N ILE A 102 -14.31 -10.26 9.51
CA ILE A 102 -15.65 -9.69 9.68
C ILE A 102 -16.72 -10.79 9.56
N LEU A 103 -16.64 -11.61 8.50
CA LEU A 103 -17.62 -12.66 8.20
C LEU A 103 -17.44 -13.94 9.02
N LYS A 104 -16.34 -14.06 9.78
CA LYS A 104 -15.98 -15.24 10.58
C LYS A 104 -15.95 -16.55 9.76
N ARG A 105 -15.58 -16.46 8.48
CA ARG A 105 -15.43 -17.61 7.56
C ARG A 105 -14.22 -17.41 6.65
N ASN A 106 -13.71 -18.52 6.11
CA ASN A 106 -12.57 -18.47 5.20
C ASN A 106 -13.02 -18.04 3.80
N LEU A 107 -12.84 -16.76 3.47
CA LEU A 107 -13.27 -16.23 2.18
C LEU A 107 -12.45 -16.80 1.00
N TYR A 108 -11.23 -17.29 1.24
CA TYR A 108 -10.42 -17.90 0.18
C TYR A 108 -11.04 -19.19 -0.34
N SER A 109 -11.57 -20.04 0.53
CA SER A 109 -12.28 -21.25 0.09
C SER A 109 -13.53 -20.87 -0.68
N ASP A 110 -14.29 -19.88 -0.19
CA ASP A 110 -15.53 -19.43 -0.82
C ASP A 110 -15.27 -18.92 -2.25
N LEU A 111 -14.21 -18.14 -2.46
CA LEU A 111 -13.82 -17.65 -3.78
C LEU A 111 -13.35 -18.77 -4.71
N LYS A 112 -12.63 -19.78 -4.20
CA LYS A 112 -12.25 -20.95 -4.99
C LYS A 112 -13.48 -21.73 -5.46
N HIS A 113 -14.41 -22.00 -4.55
CA HIS A 113 -15.66 -22.69 -4.87
C HIS A 113 -16.50 -21.91 -5.89
N LEU A 114 -16.60 -20.59 -5.72
CA LEU A 114 -17.30 -19.72 -6.66
C LEU A 114 -16.64 -19.75 -8.05
N GLY A 115 -15.30 -19.70 -8.11
CA GLY A 115 -14.54 -19.80 -9.36
C GLY A 115 -14.83 -21.10 -10.11
N SER A 116 -14.81 -22.25 -9.43
CA SER A 116 -15.14 -23.55 -10.03
C SER A 116 -16.55 -23.57 -10.61
N ARG A 117 -17.55 -23.07 -9.87
CA ARG A 117 -18.95 -23.01 -10.34
C ARG A 117 -19.12 -22.14 -11.58
N ILE A 118 -18.44 -20.99 -11.63
CA ILE A 118 -18.47 -20.08 -12.79
C ILE A 118 -17.84 -20.75 -14.02
N GLN A 119 -16.73 -21.47 -13.84
CA GLN A 119 -16.07 -22.20 -14.93
C GLN A 119 -16.98 -23.31 -15.49
N GLU A 120 -17.66 -24.06 -14.62
CA GLU A 120 -18.63 -25.06 -15.03
C GLU A 120 -19.79 -24.46 -15.83
N GLN A 121 -20.29 -23.29 -15.44
CA GLN A 121 -21.35 -22.60 -16.19
C GLN A 121 -20.85 -22.11 -17.56
N LYS A 122 -19.63 -21.58 -17.64
CA LYS A 122 -19.02 -21.18 -18.92
C LYS A 122 -18.81 -22.34 -19.89
N LYS A 123 -18.56 -23.55 -19.38
CA LYS A 123 -18.40 -24.76 -20.21
C LYS A 123 -19.73 -25.30 -20.74
N LYS A 124 -20.85 -24.95 -20.09
CA LYS A 124 -22.21 -25.38 -20.45
C LYS A 124 -22.89 -24.43 -21.45
N ASN A 125 -22.37 -23.21 -21.60
CA ASN A 125 -22.74 -22.25 -22.64
C ASN A 125 -21.83 -22.40 -23.86
#